data_AF-E1QEA5-F1
#
_entry.id   AF-E1QEA5-F1
#
_cell.length_a   1.000
_cell.length_b   1.000
_cell.length_c   1.000
_cell.angle_alpha   90.00
_cell.angle_beta   90.00
_cell.angle_gamma   90.00
#
_symmetry.space_group_name_H-M   'P 1'
#
loop_
_entity.id
_entity.type
_entity.pdbx_description
1 polymer ?
#
loop_
_entity_poly.entity_id
_entity_poly.type
_entity_poly.pdbx_seq_one_letter_code
_entity_poly.pdbx_strand_id
1 'polypeptide(L)'
;MLKPNSDAWLQSHCQQLIDCPNQPGKLRISAASCAKRYDLANQSRYQSISGDSQDIVAFKFNLAHCRGCEIGAAMAGKDAAA
;
A
#
# COMPACT_ATOMS: atom_id res chain seq x y z
N MET A 1 22.36 -18.21 2.10
CA MET A 1 21.13 -17.47 2.46
C MET A 1 19.94 -18.40 2.26
N LEU A 2 19.27 -18.81 3.34
CA LEU A 2 18.01 -19.56 3.26
C LEU A 2 16.91 -18.59 2.81
N LYS A 3 16.22 -18.93 1.71
CA LYS A 3 15.07 -18.17 1.23
C LYS A 3 13.93 -18.40 2.24
N PRO A 4 13.36 -17.35 2.87
CA PRO A 4 12.23 -17.54 3.78
C PRO A 4 11.08 -18.25 3.03
N ASN A 5 10.48 -19.24 3.66
CA ASN A 5 9.34 -19.96 3.11
C ASN A 5 8.10 -19.05 3.18
N SER A 6 7.83 -18.37 2.07
CA SER A 6 6.72 -17.41 1.92
C SER A 6 5.36 -18.04 2.27
N ASP A 7 5.16 -19.33 1.99
CA ASP A 7 3.88 -20.01 2.22
C ASP A 7 3.62 -20.20 3.72
N ALA A 8 4.64 -20.58 4.47
CA ALA A 8 4.57 -20.70 5.93
C ALA A 8 4.31 -19.33 6.61
N TRP A 9 4.91 -18.26 6.08
CA TRP A 9 4.64 -16.90 6.56
C TRP A 9 3.19 -16.48 6.27
N LEU A 10 2.71 -16.73 5.05
CA LEU A 10 1.33 -16.42 4.65
C LEU A 10 0.30 -17.17 5.51
N GLN A 11 0.53 -18.45 5.80
CA GLN A 11 -0.36 -19.24 6.67
C GLN A 11 -0.46 -18.68 8.09
N SER A 12 0.64 -18.17 8.65
CA SER A 12 0.67 -17.62 10.01
C SER A 12 0.19 -16.16 10.11
N HIS A 13 0.15 -15.42 8.99
CA HIS A 13 -0.16 -13.98 8.98
C HIS A 13 -1.36 -13.61 8.09
N CYS A 14 -2.12 -14.59 7.56
CA CYS A 14 -3.22 -14.34 6.63
C CYS A 14 -4.36 -13.47 7.20
N GLN A 15 -4.54 -13.46 8.52
CA GLN A 15 -5.54 -12.63 9.20
C GLN A 15 -5.17 -11.14 9.23
N GLN A 16 -3.89 -10.82 9.01
CA GLN A 16 -3.39 -9.44 8.98
C GLN A 16 -3.51 -8.81 7.58
N LEU A 17 -3.96 -9.59 6.59
CA LEU A 17 -4.15 -9.15 5.23
C LEU A 17 -5.61 -8.72 4.99
N ILE A 18 -5.81 -7.65 4.23
CA ILE A 18 -7.10 -7.13 3.82
C ILE A 18 -7.30 -7.32 2.32
N ASP A 19 -8.56 -7.41 1.93
CA ASP A 19 -8.97 -7.31 0.53
C ASP A 19 -9.04 -5.84 0.13
N CYS A 20 -8.22 -5.44 -0.84
CA CYS A 20 -8.18 -4.07 -1.32
C CYS A 20 -8.57 -4.04 -2.81
N PRO A 21 -9.64 -3.31 -3.20
CA PRO A 21 -10.08 -3.25 -4.60
C PRO A 21 -9.04 -2.55 -5.50
N ASN A 22 -8.19 -1.71 -4.90
CA ASN A 22 -7.15 -0.96 -5.61
C ASN A 22 -5.82 -1.72 -5.68
N GLN A 23 -5.74 -2.93 -5.12
CA GLN A 23 -4.53 -3.74 -5.17
C GLN A 23 -4.44 -4.48 -6.51
N PRO A 24 -3.35 -4.25 -7.29
CA PRO A 24 -3.18 -4.92 -8.58
C PRO A 24 -3.21 -6.44 -8.46
N GLY A 25 -3.80 -7.09 -9.46
CA GLY A 25 -3.88 -8.55 -9.51
C GLY A 25 -4.83 -9.17 -8.48
N LYS A 26 -5.69 -8.37 -7.83
CA LYS A 26 -6.62 -8.83 -6.77
C LYS A 26 -5.90 -9.51 -5.61
N LEU A 27 -4.66 -9.11 -5.36
CA LEU A 27 -3.87 -9.63 -4.25
C LEU A 27 -4.38 -9.04 -2.93
N ARG A 28 -4.17 -9.78 -1.84
CA ARG A 28 -4.37 -9.26 -0.49
C ARG A 28 -3.15 -8.47 -0.04
N ILE A 29 -3.35 -7.48 0.81
CA ILE A 29 -2.28 -6.59 1.30
C ILE A 29 -2.39 -6.45 2.82
N SER A 30 -1.28 -6.30 3.55
CA SER A 30 -1.38 -6.02 4.99
C SER A 30 -1.94 -4.63 5.26
N ALA A 31 -2.63 -4.47 6.40
CA ALA A 31 -3.11 -3.16 6.86
C ALA A 31 -1.97 -2.12 6.89
N ALA A 32 -0.82 -2.49 7.46
CA ALA A 32 0.35 -1.62 7.52
C ALA A 32 0.92 -1.24 6.15
N SER A 33 0.90 -2.15 5.18
CA SER A 33 1.31 -1.82 3.80
C SER A 33 0.30 -0.91 3.12
N CYS A 34 -1.00 -1.08 3.41
CA CYS A 34 -2.06 -0.20 2.89
C CYS A 34 -1.90 1.23 3.44
N ALA A 35 -1.68 1.38 4.75
CA ALA A 35 -1.40 2.68 5.39
C ALA A 35 -0.19 3.38 4.76
N LYS A 36 0.94 2.69 4.64
CA LYS A 36 2.15 3.24 4.00
C LYS A 36 1.91 3.73 2.57
N ARG A 37 1.13 2.97 1.79
CA ARG A 37 0.76 3.37 0.43
C ARG A 37 -0.11 4.62 0.43
N TYR A 38 -1.05 4.74 1.37
CA TYR A 38 -1.87 5.94 1.55
C TYR A 38 -0.99 7.15 1.91
N ASP A 39 -0.16 7.05 2.93
CA ASP A 39 0.69 8.17 3.36
C ASP A 39 1.60 8.64 2.24
N LEU A 40 2.23 7.68 1.53
CA LEU A 40 3.11 7.98 0.42
C LEU A 40 2.36 8.67 -0.73
N ALA A 41 1.15 8.20 -1.07
CA ALA A 41 0.34 8.80 -2.13
C ALA A 41 -0.09 10.24 -1.82
N ASN A 42 -0.27 10.58 -0.53
CA ASN A 42 -0.77 11.88 -0.10
C ASN A 42 0.34 12.87 0.33
N GLN A 43 1.62 12.47 0.34
CA GLN A 43 2.74 13.41 0.55
C GLN A 43 2.83 14.46 -0.56
N SER A 44 3.12 15.72 -0.21
CA SER A 44 3.17 16.87 -1.12
C SER A 44 4.07 16.67 -2.34
N ARG A 45 5.21 15.99 -2.16
CA ARG A 45 6.15 15.63 -3.25
C ARG A 45 5.52 14.79 -4.36
N TYR A 46 4.41 14.12 -4.06
CA TYR A 46 3.63 13.32 -5.01
C TYR A 46 2.35 13.99 -5.47
N GLN A 47 2.01 15.19 -4.99
CA GLN A 47 0.77 15.89 -5.36
C GLN A 47 0.90 16.69 -6.67
N SER A 48 2.09 17.22 -6.98
CA SER A 48 2.35 18.09 -8.13
C SER A 48 2.88 17.35 -9.36
N ILE A 49 2.85 16.02 -9.38
CA ILE A 49 3.47 15.24 -10.44
C ILE A 49 2.49 15.14 -11.62
N SER A 50 2.60 16.12 -12.51
CA SER A 50 2.07 16.10 -13.86
C SER A 50 3.25 16.20 -14.84
N GLY A 51 3.85 15.07 -15.22
CA GLY A 51 4.52 14.99 -16.51
C GLY A 51 6.04 14.98 -16.57
N ASP A 52 6.79 14.61 -15.52
CA ASP A 52 8.23 14.33 -15.68
C ASP A 52 8.69 13.17 -14.78
N SER A 53 9.54 12.28 -15.35
CA SER A 53 10.31 11.10 -14.85
C SER A 53 10.03 10.45 -13.47
N GLN A 54 9.61 11.21 -12.47
CA GLN A 54 9.03 10.77 -11.19
C GLN A 54 7.62 10.18 -11.32
N ASP A 55 6.92 10.42 -12.44
CA ASP A 55 5.66 9.76 -12.82
C ASP A 55 5.77 8.23 -12.80
N ILE A 56 6.95 7.73 -13.14
CA ILE A 56 7.24 6.30 -13.13
C ILE A 56 7.06 5.71 -11.74
N VAL A 57 7.33 6.42 -10.64
CA VAL A 57 7.24 5.86 -9.28
C VAL A 57 5.77 5.75 -8.86
N ALA A 58 4.99 6.83 -8.96
CA ALA A 58 3.57 6.80 -8.61
C ALA A 58 2.76 5.83 -9.49
N PHE A 59 3.10 5.76 -10.79
CA PHE A 59 2.52 4.82 -11.74
C PHE A 59 3.00 3.37 -11.49
N LYS A 60 4.31 3.11 -11.34
CA LYS A 60 4.85 1.76 -11.05
C LYS A 60 4.34 1.20 -9.74
N PHE A 61 4.13 2.03 -8.73
CA PHE A 61 3.65 1.57 -7.43
C PHE A 61 2.13 1.58 -7.31
N ASN A 62 1.39 1.99 -8.35
CA ASN A 62 -0.07 2.08 -8.36
C ASN A 62 -0.62 2.94 -7.20
N LEU A 63 0.04 4.06 -6.91
CA LEU A 63 -0.29 4.92 -5.76
C LEU A 63 -1.38 5.94 -6.08
N ALA A 64 -1.68 6.18 -7.35
CA ALA A 64 -2.71 7.13 -7.77
C ALA A 64 -4.07 6.82 -7.11
N HIS A 65 -4.45 5.55 -7.06
CA HIS A 65 -5.69 5.09 -6.41
C HIS A 65 -5.68 5.20 -4.88
N CYS A 66 -4.52 5.44 -4.26
CA CYS A 66 -4.38 5.59 -2.82
C CYS A 66 -4.51 7.05 -2.36
N ARG A 67 -4.49 8.04 -3.28
CA ARG A 67 -4.74 9.45 -2.96
C ARG A 67 -6.17 9.64 -2.46
N GLY A 68 -6.34 10.17 -1.25
CA GLY A 68 -7.65 10.35 -0.63
C GLY A 68 -8.46 9.05 -0.43
N CYS A 69 -7.84 7.87 -0.50
CA CYS A 69 -8.56 6.60 -0.39
C CYS A 69 -9.03 6.35 1.05
N GLU A 70 -10.34 6.10 1.23
CA GLU A 70 -10.96 5.87 2.55
C GLU A 70 -10.39 4.64 3.28
N ILE A 71 -10.15 3.53 2.55
CA ILE A 71 -9.55 2.32 3.12
C ILE A 71 -8.15 2.64 3.64
N GLY A 72 -7.36 3.35 2.83
CA GLY A 72 -6.00 3.77 3.20
C GLY A 72 -5.99 4.68 4.42
N ALA A 73 -6.88 5.67 4.47
CA ALA A 73 -7.02 6.59 5.59
C ALA A 73 -7.39 5.84 6.88
N ALA A 74 -8.33 4.90 6.80
CA ALA A 74 -8.73 4.07 7.94
C ALA A 74 -7.57 3.19 8.45
N MET A 75 -6.71 2.67 7.57
CA MET A 75 -5.54 1.89 7.99
C MET A 75 -4.45 2.79 8.58
N ALA A 76 -4.19 3.96 8.00
CA ALA A 76 -3.20 4.91 8.52
C ALA A 76 -3.59 5.44 9.92
N GLY A 77 -4.89 5.69 10.15
CA GLY A 77 -5.39 6.08 11.48
C GLY A 77 -5.24 4.98 12.54
N LYS A 78 -5.25 3.70 12.15
CA LYS A 78 -4.98 2.57 13.05
C LYS A 78 -3.49 2.37 13.32
N ASP A 79 -2.65 2.54 12.30
CA ASP A 79 -1.20 2.48 12.43
C ASP A 79 -0.64 3.61 13.31
N ALA A 80 -1.26 4.78 13.33
CA ALA A 80 -0.88 5.89 14.23
C ALA A 80 -1.16 5.60 15.72
N ALA A 81 -1.96 4.57 16.03
CA ALA A 81 -2.34 4.17 17.38
C ALA A 81 -1.62 2.91 17.88
N ALA A 82 -0.68 2.36 17.10
CA ALA A 82 0.06 1.13 17.37
C ALA A 82 1.53 1.38 17.76
#